data_AF-A0A7S2SYM2-F1
#
_entry.id   AF-A0A7S2SYM2-F1
#
_cell.length_a   1.000
_cell.length_b   1.000
_cell.length_c   1.000
_cell.angle_alpha   90.00
_cell.angle_beta   90.00
_cell.angle_gamma   90.00
#
_symmetry.space_group_name_H-M   'P 1'
#
loop_
_entity.id
_entity.type
_entity.pdbx_description
1 polymer ?
#
loop_
_entity_poly.entity_id
_entity_poly.type
_entity_poly.pdbx_seq_one_letter_code
_entity_poly.pdbx_strand_id
1 'polypeptide(L)'
;KSERSPEKEGRKGKFTFSVMEKVPLHVEVRLKPEALGCTKSSLHEHVSLLLKSLQEIKTGVVNFGLAKDDYLDAHVERIFVCERERSDGEEDGDEGSRLPLLFWQVDLVVHEYQLSLDEPCEEVDGDEDIASFTEYYLPSVHFEGLWESLMFE
;
A
#
# COMPACT_ATOMS: atom_id res chain seq x y z
N LYS A 1 14.16 -37.46 61.36
CA LYS A 1 15.30 -37.17 60.45
C LYS A 1 14.90 -37.70 59.08
N SER A 2 14.49 -36.82 58.16
CA SER A 2 15.38 -36.26 57.09
C SER A 2 15.40 -37.26 55.92
N GLU A 3 15.02 -36.98 54.67
CA GLU A 3 14.85 -35.74 53.91
C GLU A 3 13.74 -35.94 52.85
N ARG A 4 12.94 -34.89 52.59
CA ARG A 4 12.13 -34.77 51.37
C ARG A 4 13.02 -34.12 50.29
N SER A 5 13.16 -34.78 49.15
CA SER A 5 13.65 -34.15 47.91
C SER A 5 12.47 -33.48 47.19
N PRO A 6 12.57 -32.20 46.77
CA PRO A 6 11.60 -31.62 45.84
C PRO A 6 12.10 -31.84 44.41
N GLU A 7 11.38 -32.66 43.65
CA GLU A 7 11.54 -32.75 42.21
C GLU A 7 11.08 -31.42 41.61
N LYS A 8 12.01 -30.68 41.00
CA LYS A 8 11.72 -29.39 40.38
C LYS A 8 10.90 -29.62 39.12
N GLU A 9 9.58 -29.47 39.26
CA GLU A 9 8.66 -29.40 38.15
C GLU A 9 8.99 -28.13 37.34
N GLY A 10 9.71 -28.33 36.23
CA GLY A 10 10.03 -27.27 35.30
C GLY A 10 8.73 -26.68 34.75
N ARG A 11 8.38 -25.46 35.21
CA ARG A 11 7.42 -24.60 34.52
C ARG A 11 7.95 -24.38 33.10
N LYS A 12 7.53 -25.22 32.17
CA LYS A 12 7.54 -24.89 30.74
C LYS A 12 6.59 -23.71 30.60
N GLY A 13 7.13 -22.51 30.72
CA GLY A 13 6.43 -21.30 30.31
C GLY A 13 6.02 -21.53 28.86
N LYS A 14 4.72 -21.73 28.64
CA LYS A 14 4.15 -21.65 27.31
C LYS A 14 4.35 -20.21 26.88
N PHE A 15 5.40 -19.96 26.10
CA PHE A 15 5.51 -18.74 25.33
C PHE A 15 4.40 -18.81 24.27
N THR A 16 3.21 -18.39 24.65
CA THR A 16 2.18 -18.06 23.68
C THR A 16 2.65 -16.76 23.05
N PHE A 17 3.20 -16.84 21.84
CA PHE A 17 3.36 -15.67 21.00
C PHE A 17 1.94 -15.13 20.80
N SER A 18 1.63 -13.99 21.42
CA SER A 18 0.43 -13.25 21.02
C SER A 18 0.65 -12.95 19.54
N VAL A 19 -0.21 -13.52 18.69
CA VAL A 19 -0.22 -13.18 17.27
C VAL A 19 -0.57 -11.70 17.25
N MET A 20 0.44 -10.85 17.07
CA MET A 20 0.22 -9.44 16.82
C MET A 20 -0.70 -9.34 15.61
N GLU A 21 -1.84 -8.70 15.80
CA GLU A 21 -2.74 -8.38 14.72
C GLU A 21 -2.01 -7.43 13.77
N LYS A 22 -1.94 -7.82 12.50
CA LYS A 22 -1.26 -7.03 11.48
C LYS A 22 -2.16 -5.90 11.03
N VAL A 23 -1.57 -4.74 10.82
CA VAL A 23 -2.27 -3.56 10.30
C VAL A 23 -2.31 -3.64 8.78
N PRO A 24 -3.48 -3.48 8.13
CA PRO A 24 -3.54 -3.38 6.68
C PRO A 24 -2.79 -2.13 6.21
N LEU A 25 -1.86 -2.30 5.27
CA LEU A 25 -1.13 -1.22 4.64
C LEU A 25 -1.41 -1.22 3.14
N HIS A 26 -2.12 -0.20 2.69
CA HIS A 26 -2.48 -0.04 1.29
C HIS A 26 -1.29 0.50 0.48
N VAL A 27 -1.03 -0.16 -0.65
CA VAL A 27 0.05 0.19 -1.56
C VAL A 27 -0.51 0.28 -2.96
N GLU A 28 -0.39 1.45 -3.54
CA GLU A 28 -0.76 1.74 -4.91
C GLU A 28 0.42 1.49 -5.86
N VAL A 29 0.16 0.76 -6.92
CA VAL A 29 1.16 0.38 -7.92
C VAL A 29 0.67 0.77 -9.30
N ARG A 30 1.27 1.84 -9.84
CA ARG A 30 1.01 2.30 -11.19
C ARG A 30 1.86 1.48 -12.16
N LEU A 31 1.20 0.83 -13.09
CA LEU A 31 1.81 0.07 -14.18
C LEU A 31 2.15 0.98 -15.35
N LYS A 32 3.20 0.62 -16.08
CA LYS A 32 3.54 1.25 -17.36
C LYS A 32 2.49 0.92 -18.42
N PRO A 33 2.28 1.79 -19.43
CA PRO A 33 1.37 1.50 -20.51
C PRO A 33 1.66 0.19 -21.26
N GLU A 34 2.94 -0.17 -21.34
CA GLU A 34 3.46 -1.33 -22.05
C GLU A 34 3.67 -2.57 -21.16
N ALA A 35 3.12 -2.57 -19.94
CA ALA A 35 3.29 -3.64 -18.94
C ALA A 35 2.55 -4.96 -19.31
N LEU A 36 2.88 -5.53 -20.46
CA LEU A 36 2.33 -6.79 -20.97
C LEU A 36 2.77 -7.96 -20.09
N GLY A 37 1.81 -8.79 -19.68
CA GLY A 37 2.10 -10.01 -18.91
C GLY A 37 2.33 -9.78 -17.41
N CYS A 38 2.07 -8.58 -16.89
CA CYS A 38 2.04 -8.33 -15.46
C CYS A 38 0.90 -9.12 -14.81
N THR A 39 1.21 -10.03 -13.89
CA THR A 39 0.20 -10.80 -13.14
C THR A 39 0.11 -10.28 -11.71
N LYS A 40 -1.11 -10.23 -11.17
CA LYS A 40 -1.34 -9.75 -9.80
C LYS A 40 -0.49 -10.49 -8.77
N SER A 41 -0.33 -11.81 -8.91
CA SER A 41 0.48 -12.63 -8.00
C SER A 41 1.96 -12.25 -8.02
N SER A 42 2.56 -12.14 -9.21
CA SER A 42 3.98 -11.78 -9.34
C SER A 42 4.22 -10.36 -8.86
N LEU A 43 3.38 -9.41 -9.27
CA LEU A 43 3.48 -8.03 -8.82
C LEU A 43 3.43 -7.94 -7.28
N HIS A 44 2.47 -8.60 -6.67
CA HIS A 44 2.33 -8.63 -5.21
C HIS A 44 3.58 -9.21 -4.53
N GLU A 45 4.15 -10.29 -5.07
CA GLU A 45 5.37 -10.91 -4.52
C GLU A 45 6.57 -9.96 -4.59
N HIS A 46 6.83 -9.37 -5.76
CA HIS A 46 7.95 -8.45 -5.96
C HIS A 46 7.82 -7.17 -5.12
N VAL A 47 6.63 -6.57 -5.06
CA VAL A 47 6.36 -5.40 -4.18
C VAL A 47 6.50 -5.79 -2.71
N SER A 48 6.03 -6.97 -2.32
CA SER A 48 6.19 -7.47 -0.94
C SER A 48 7.65 -7.66 -0.57
N LEU A 49 8.47 -8.23 -1.45
CA LEU A 49 9.90 -8.44 -1.22
C LEU A 49 10.62 -7.10 -1.10
N LEU A 50 10.33 -6.16 -1.98
CA LEU A 50 10.85 -4.79 -1.91
C LEU A 50 10.54 -4.15 -0.55
N LEU A 51 9.27 -4.10 -0.14
CA LEU A 51 8.86 -3.42 1.10
C LEU A 51 9.41 -4.13 2.35
N LYS A 52 9.53 -5.46 2.32
CA LYS A 52 10.18 -6.23 3.40
C LYS A 52 11.69 -5.98 3.49
N SER A 53 12.33 -5.59 2.38
CA SER A 53 13.76 -5.27 2.38
C SER A 53 14.06 -3.90 2.98
N LEU A 54 13.04 -3.05 3.12
CA LEU A 54 13.17 -1.74 3.77
C LEU A 54 13.25 -1.92 5.29
N GLN A 55 14.13 -1.13 5.92
CA GLN A 55 14.25 -1.10 7.39
C GLN A 55 12.98 -0.53 8.04
N GLU A 56 12.38 0.45 7.39
CA GLU A 56 11.18 1.17 7.81
C GLU A 56 10.31 1.42 6.57
N ILE A 57 9.00 1.16 6.70
CA ILE A 57 8.03 1.50 5.66
C ILE A 57 7.46 2.88 5.98
N LYS A 58 7.71 3.83 5.09
CA LYS A 58 7.21 5.21 5.16
C LYS A 58 6.12 5.42 4.12
N THR A 59 5.17 6.28 4.43
CA THR A 59 4.14 6.72 3.48
C THR A 59 4.77 7.53 2.35
N GLY A 60 4.13 7.49 1.18
CA GLY A 60 4.57 8.20 -0.01
C GLY A 60 5.27 7.32 -1.06
N VAL A 61 5.99 7.98 -1.95
CA VAL A 61 6.63 7.34 -3.11
C VAL A 61 7.80 6.45 -2.66
N VAL A 62 7.80 5.19 -3.11
CA VAL A 62 8.87 4.23 -2.85
C VAL A 62 9.87 4.24 -4.01
N ASN A 63 11.15 4.48 -3.70
CA ASN A 63 12.22 4.37 -4.68
C ASN A 63 12.67 2.91 -4.80
N PHE A 64 12.11 2.19 -5.78
CA PHE A 64 12.42 0.78 -6.03
C PHE A 64 13.61 0.56 -6.97
N GLY A 65 14.14 1.61 -7.62
CA GLY A 65 15.30 1.49 -8.52
C GLY A 65 16.58 1.05 -7.81
N LEU A 66 16.64 1.18 -6.47
CA LEU A 66 17.76 0.67 -5.66
C LEU A 66 17.73 -0.85 -5.50
N ALA A 67 16.56 -1.48 -5.65
CA ALA A 67 16.39 -2.92 -5.49
C ALA A 67 16.93 -3.73 -6.68
N LYS A 68 17.14 -3.09 -7.85
CA LYS A 68 17.57 -3.74 -9.11
C LYS A 68 16.69 -4.95 -9.45
N ASP A 69 15.38 -4.72 -9.41
CA ASP A 69 14.38 -5.74 -9.69
C ASP A 69 13.92 -5.59 -11.14
N ASP A 70 14.43 -6.46 -12.02
CA ASP A 70 14.13 -6.45 -13.45
C ASP A 70 12.61 -6.53 -13.74
N TYR A 71 11.84 -7.19 -12.86
CA TYR A 71 10.39 -7.30 -13.03
C TYR A 71 9.68 -5.98 -12.74
N LEU A 72 10.03 -5.33 -11.63
CA LEU A 72 9.49 -4.02 -11.28
C LEU A 72 9.93 -2.97 -12.31
N ASP A 73 11.19 -2.99 -12.73
CA ASP A 73 11.72 -2.07 -13.74
C ASP A 73 11.03 -2.26 -15.10
N ALA A 74 10.61 -3.48 -15.46
CA ALA A 74 9.90 -3.73 -16.71
C ALA A 74 8.43 -3.28 -16.69
N HIS A 75 7.72 -3.45 -15.57
CA HIS A 75 6.25 -3.32 -15.54
C HIS A 75 5.73 -2.14 -14.71
N VAL A 76 6.48 -1.67 -13.72
CA VAL A 76 6.02 -0.69 -12.74
C VAL A 76 6.58 0.69 -13.06
N GLU A 77 5.70 1.69 -13.05
CA GLU A 77 6.06 3.10 -13.21
C GLU A 77 6.24 3.78 -11.85
N ARG A 78 5.34 3.51 -10.90
CA ARG A 78 5.36 4.09 -9.55
C ARG A 78 4.83 3.12 -8.51
N ILE A 79 5.45 3.14 -7.33
CA ILE A 79 4.93 2.51 -6.11
C ILE A 79 4.70 3.61 -5.09
N PHE A 80 3.50 3.65 -4.50
CA PHE A 80 3.11 4.62 -3.50
C PHE A 80 2.50 3.91 -2.29
N VAL A 81 3.01 4.19 -1.10
CA VAL A 81 2.45 3.69 0.16
C VAL A 81 1.44 4.70 0.67
N CYS A 82 0.17 4.32 0.72
CA CYS A 82 -0.90 5.21 1.16
C CYS A 82 -0.74 5.59 2.63
N GLU A 83 -1.27 6.76 3.00
CA GLU A 83 -1.38 7.13 4.40
C GLU A 83 -2.32 6.16 5.14
N ARG A 84 -2.00 5.90 6.41
CA ARG A 84 -2.83 5.05 7.26
C ARG A 84 -4.02 5.87 7.76
N GLU A 85 -5.21 5.31 7.67
CA GLU A 85 -6.37 5.84 8.37
C GLU A 85 -6.11 5.79 9.88
N ARG A 86 -6.29 6.93 10.56
CA ARG A 86 -6.23 6.98 12.03
C ARG A 86 -7.27 6.04 12.59
N SER A 87 -6.87 5.24 13.58
CA SER A 87 -7.82 4.32 14.21
C SER A 87 -8.80 5.11 15.09
N ASP A 88 -10.07 4.71 15.11
CA ASP A 88 -11.08 5.28 16.01
C ASP A 88 -10.61 5.16 17.47
N GLY A 89 -10.17 6.29 18.05
CA GLY A 89 -9.62 6.37 19.41
C GLY A 89 -8.24 7.01 19.53
N GLU A 90 -7.56 7.29 18.43
CA GLU A 90 -6.33 8.10 18.41
C GLU A 90 -6.70 9.58 18.57
N GLU A 91 -6.35 10.20 19.71
CA GLU A 91 -6.53 11.64 19.93
C GLU A 91 -5.61 12.45 19.01
N ASP A 92 -6.01 13.69 18.67
CA ASP A 92 -5.16 14.64 17.94
C ASP A 92 -3.85 14.88 18.70
N GLY A 93 -2.79 14.19 18.26
CA GLY A 93 -1.46 14.24 18.89
C GLY A 93 -0.86 12.89 19.24
N ASP A 94 -1.57 11.76 19.04
CA ASP A 94 -0.97 10.44 19.19
C ASP A 94 0.07 10.21 18.08
N GLU A 95 1.35 10.42 18.41
CA GLU A 95 2.48 10.20 17.50
C GLU A 95 2.57 8.73 17.03
N GLY A 96 1.90 7.80 17.73
CA GLY A 96 1.90 6.37 17.41
C GLY A 96 1.46 6.04 15.99
N SER A 97 0.50 6.79 15.42
CA SER A 97 0.04 6.62 14.04
C SER A 97 1.00 7.21 12.99
N ARG A 98 1.93 8.07 13.42
CA ARG A 98 2.96 8.71 12.57
C ARG A 98 4.30 7.98 12.60
N LEU A 99 4.45 6.96 13.45
CA LEU A 99 5.67 6.18 13.51
C LEU A 99 5.80 5.26 12.28
N PRO A 100 7.02 5.08 11.75
CA PRO A 100 7.25 4.17 10.65
C PRO A 100 6.88 2.73 11.04
N LEU A 101 6.15 2.04 10.17
CA LEU A 101 5.76 0.65 10.38
C LEU A 101 6.91 -0.28 9.97
N LEU A 102 7.07 -1.36 10.73
CA LEU A 102 8.01 -2.43 10.41
C LEU A 102 7.29 -3.50 9.59
N PHE A 103 8.00 -4.13 8.66
CA PHE A 103 7.37 -5.05 7.68
C PHE A 103 6.59 -6.21 8.31
N TRP A 104 6.95 -6.63 9.53
CA TRP A 104 6.27 -7.72 10.22
C TRP A 104 4.94 -7.29 10.88
N GLN A 105 4.75 -5.99 11.10
CA GLN A 105 3.53 -5.43 11.71
C GLN A 105 2.41 -5.22 10.69
N VAL A 106 2.71 -5.37 9.39
CA VAL A 106 1.76 -5.03 8.32
C VAL A 106 1.28 -6.25 7.54
N ASP A 107 0.07 -6.12 7.01
CA ASP A 107 -0.46 -6.93 5.94
C ASP A 107 -0.61 -6.05 4.70
N LEU A 108 0.08 -6.39 3.61
CA LEU A 108 0.16 -5.53 2.43
C LEU A 108 -1.07 -5.74 1.57
N VAL A 109 -1.73 -4.64 1.19
CA VAL A 109 -2.84 -4.64 0.24
C VAL A 109 -2.40 -3.90 -1.01
N VAL A 110 -2.04 -4.65 -2.04
CA VAL A 110 -1.53 -4.08 -3.30
C VAL A 110 -2.68 -3.81 -4.26
N HIS A 111 -2.75 -2.56 -4.72
CA HIS A 111 -3.70 -2.06 -5.70
C HIS A 111 -2.96 -1.69 -6.99
N GLU A 112 -3.06 -2.56 -7.99
CA GLU A 112 -2.48 -2.31 -9.30
C GLU A 112 -3.44 -1.55 -10.22
N TYR A 113 -2.92 -0.54 -10.93
CA TYR A 113 -3.68 0.18 -11.94
C TYR A 113 -2.79 0.69 -13.07
N GLN A 114 -3.43 0.97 -14.20
CA GLN A 114 -2.82 1.63 -15.36
C GLN A 114 -3.68 2.85 -15.69
N LEU A 115 -3.04 3.99 -15.94
CA LEU A 115 -3.76 5.20 -16.31
C LEU A 115 -4.16 5.14 -17.78
N SER A 116 -5.43 5.45 -18.06
CA SER A 116 -5.87 5.78 -19.41
C SER A 116 -5.29 7.14 -19.81
N LEU A 117 -4.77 7.17 -21.04
CA LEU A 117 -4.31 8.38 -21.73
C LEU A 117 -5.37 8.91 -22.70
N ASP A 118 -6.56 8.32 -22.71
CA ASP A 118 -7.66 8.75 -23.57
C ASP A 118 -8.19 10.11 -23.08
N GLU A 119 -8.45 10.99 -24.04
CA GLU A 119 -9.09 12.28 -23.79
C GLU A 119 -10.55 12.07 -23.35
N PRO A 120 -11.13 13.04 -22.62
CA PRO A 120 -12.54 13.01 -22.27
C PRO A 120 -13.44 12.90 -23.50
N CYS A 121 -14.51 12.12 -23.37
CA CYS A 121 -15.59 12.09 -24.36
C CYS A 121 -16.63 13.17 -24.03
N GLU A 122 -17.00 13.98 -25.01
CA GLU A 122 -18.04 14.99 -24.91
C GLU A 122 -19.19 14.60 -25.86
N GLU A 123 -20.35 14.22 -25.33
CA GLU A 123 -21.55 14.07 -26.16
C GLU A 123 -22.19 15.44 -26.35
N VAL A 124 -22.21 15.91 -27.61
CA VAL A 124 -22.90 17.14 -28.00
C VAL A 124 -24.33 16.76 -28.39
N ASP A 125 -25.26 16.92 -27.46
CA ASP A 125 -26.68 16.63 -27.66
C ASP A 125 -27.44 17.94 -27.97
N GLY A 126 -27.78 18.17 -29.25
CA GLY A 126 -28.68 19.26 -29.70
C GLY A 126 -28.05 20.35 -30.57
N ASP A 127 -28.88 21.32 -30.99
CA ASP A 127 -28.53 22.46 -31.87
C ASP A 127 -27.62 23.53 -31.20
N GLU A 128 -27.21 23.32 -29.95
CA GLU A 128 -26.29 24.18 -29.21
C GLU A 128 -24.94 23.44 -29.10
N ASP A 129 -23.87 24.03 -29.65
CA ASP A 129 -22.48 23.50 -29.63
C ASP A 129 -21.86 23.51 -28.19
N ILE A 130 -22.60 23.03 -27.18
CA ILE A 130 -22.18 23.00 -25.78
C ILE A 130 -22.40 21.58 -25.25
N ALA A 131 -21.31 20.90 -24.91
CA ALA A 131 -21.37 19.60 -24.22
C ALA A 131 -22.04 19.76 -22.85
N SER A 132 -23.05 18.94 -22.57
CA SER A 132 -23.79 18.97 -21.30
C SER A 132 -23.12 18.15 -20.20
N PHE A 133 -22.25 17.20 -20.58
CA PHE A 133 -21.44 16.40 -19.67
C PHE A 133 -20.12 15.98 -20.33
N THR A 134 -19.17 15.57 -19.50
CA THR A 134 -17.85 15.06 -19.91
C THR A 134 -17.63 13.69 -19.28
N GLU A 135 -17.33 12.68 -20.09
CA GLU A 135 -17.06 11.30 -19.65
C GLU A 135 -15.57 10.98 -19.69
N TYR A 136 -15.07 10.28 -18.66
CA TYR A 136 -13.68 9.87 -18.54
C TYR A 136 -13.57 8.36 -18.28
N TYR A 137 -12.64 7.70 -18.96
CA TYR A 137 -12.26 6.33 -18.63
C TYR A 137 -11.33 6.30 -17.41
N LEU A 138 -11.73 5.55 -16.38
CA LEU A 138 -10.98 5.47 -15.13
C LEU A 138 -10.12 4.19 -15.04
N PRO A 139 -8.96 4.27 -14.36
CA PRO A 139 -8.30 5.48 -13.84
C PRO A 139 -7.73 6.36 -14.97
N SER A 140 -7.91 7.68 -14.92
CA SER A 140 -7.48 8.61 -15.99
C SER A 140 -6.26 9.43 -15.58
N VAL A 141 -5.36 9.72 -16.53
CA VAL A 141 -4.23 10.64 -16.34
C VAL A 141 -4.67 12.04 -15.92
N HIS A 142 -5.88 12.48 -16.30
CA HIS A 142 -6.40 13.80 -15.93
C HIS A 142 -6.63 13.98 -14.43
N PHE A 143 -6.77 12.88 -13.69
CA PHE A 143 -6.99 12.89 -12.25
C PHE A 143 -5.75 12.45 -11.46
N GLU A 144 -4.61 12.25 -12.11
CA GLU A 144 -3.39 11.84 -11.43
C GLU A 144 -2.90 12.93 -10.46
N GLY A 145 -2.66 12.55 -9.21
CA GLY A 145 -2.16 13.48 -8.19
C GLY A 145 -3.21 14.46 -7.67
N LEU A 146 -4.44 14.39 -8.18
CA LEU A 146 -5.49 15.31 -7.79
C LEU A 146 -5.87 15.11 -6.32
N TRP A 147 -5.90 13.87 -5.85
CA TRP A 147 -6.25 13.55 -4.45
C TRP A 147 -5.27 14.18 -3.46
N GLU A 148 -3.97 14.07 -3.72
CA GLU A 148 -2.91 14.63 -2.89
C GLU A 148 -2.84 16.16 -2.96
N SER A 149 -3.41 16.77 -4.00
CA SER A 149 -3.51 18.22 -4.13
C SER A 149 -4.61 18.83 -3.25
N LEU A 150 -5.58 18.01 -2.81
CA LEU A 150 -6.67 18.45 -1.96
C LEU A 150 -6.22 18.49 -0.50
N MET A 151 -6.11 19.69 0.04
CA MET A 151 -5.80 19.92 1.45
C MET A 151 -7.09 20.33 2.17
N PHE A 152 -7.48 19.56 3.18
CA PHE A 152 -8.62 19.87 4.05
C PHE A 152 -8.11 20.23 5.45
N GLU A 153 -8.77 21.21 6.08
CA GLU A 153 -8.55 21.59 7.49
C GLU A 153 -9.49 20.84 8.44
#